data_AF-A0A539DX56-F1
#
_entry.id   AF-A0A539DX56-F1
#
_cell.length_a   1.000
_cell.length_b   1.000
_cell.length_c   1.000
_cell.angle_alpha   90.00
_cell.angle_beta   90.00
_cell.angle_gamma   90.00
#
_symmetry.space_group_name_H-M   'P 1'
#
loop_
_entity.id
_entity.type
_entity.pdbx_description
1 polymer ?
#
loop_
_entity_poly.entity_id
_entity_poly.type
_entity_poly.pdbx_seq_one_letter_code
_entity_poly.pdbx_strand_id
1 'polypeptide(L)'
;LKTRDYAHPYEPSVEVQHHLVHIYRHELPLYQLCEFLVDLDEGLQEWRYRHLKMVERTIGIKPGTGGSSGAAYLQSTLTNPLFPDLWAIRAQL
;
A
#
# COMPACT_ATOMS: atom_id res chain seq x y z
N LEU A 1 -17.15 -10.53 -1.94
CA LEU A 1 -16.13 -9.90 -2.84
C LEU A 1 -16.55 -9.74 -4.32
N LYS A 2 -17.44 -10.55 -4.92
CA LYS A 2 -17.73 -10.50 -6.37
C LYS A 2 -18.62 -9.34 -6.87
N THR A 3 -18.99 -8.41 -6.00
CA THR A 3 -19.96 -7.33 -6.31
C THR A 3 -19.49 -5.97 -5.79
N ARG A 4 -18.19 -5.66 -5.93
CA ARG A 4 -17.69 -4.31 -5.61
C ARG A 4 -17.66 -3.43 -6.86
N ASP A 5 -17.84 -2.14 -6.65
CA ASP A 5 -17.54 -1.15 -7.68
C ASP A 5 -16.01 -0.92 -7.75
N TYR A 6 -15.43 -1.20 -8.91
CA TYR A 6 -13.99 -1.07 -9.15
C TYR A 6 -13.56 0.36 -9.49
N ALA A 7 -14.49 1.29 -9.69
CA ALA A 7 -14.19 2.71 -9.83
C ALA A 7 -13.72 3.33 -8.50
N HIS A 8 -14.03 2.70 -7.38
CA HIS A 8 -13.68 3.18 -6.04
C HIS A 8 -12.42 2.46 -5.48
N PRO A 9 -11.61 3.16 -4.67
CA PRO A 9 -10.50 2.55 -3.95
C PRO A 9 -10.94 1.33 -3.13
N TYR A 10 -10.00 0.41 -2.93
CA TYR A 10 -10.24 -0.74 -2.06
C TYR A 10 -10.24 -0.29 -0.60
N GLU A 11 -11.26 -0.68 0.15
CA GLU A 11 -11.36 -0.46 1.59
C GLU A 11 -11.07 -1.76 2.36
N PRO A 12 -10.32 -1.69 3.48
CA PRO A 12 -10.03 -2.87 4.30
C PRO A 12 -11.29 -3.56 4.81
N SER A 13 -11.26 -4.89 4.92
CA SER A 13 -12.40 -5.69 5.35
C SER A 13 -12.01 -6.73 6.40
N VAL A 14 -12.71 -6.69 7.55
CA VAL A 14 -12.54 -7.66 8.64
C VAL A 14 -12.80 -9.09 8.16
N GLU A 15 -13.77 -9.29 7.28
CA GLU A 15 -14.05 -10.61 6.68
C GLU A 15 -12.84 -11.13 5.89
N VAL A 16 -12.21 -10.26 5.09
CA VAL A 16 -11.02 -10.61 4.31
C VAL A 16 -9.84 -10.91 5.25
N GLN A 17 -9.65 -10.10 6.29
CA GLN A 17 -8.59 -10.30 7.30
C GLN A 17 -8.71 -11.68 7.98
N HIS A 18 -9.92 -12.10 8.37
CA HIS A 18 -10.13 -13.42 8.96
C HIS A 18 -9.71 -14.55 8.02
N HIS A 19 -10.05 -14.44 6.73
CA HIS A 19 -9.63 -15.42 5.73
C HIS A 19 -8.12 -15.41 5.50
N LEU A 20 -7.49 -14.23 5.47
CA LEU A 20 -6.05 -14.12 5.36
C LEU A 20 -5.34 -14.74 6.56
N VAL A 21 -5.80 -14.51 7.80
CA VAL A 21 -5.23 -15.17 8.99
C VAL A 21 -5.32 -16.69 8.87
N HIS A 22 -6.44 -17.22 8.37
CA HIS A 22 -6.57 -18.66 8.11
C HIS A 22 -5.53 -19.15 7.09
N ILE A 23 -5.39 -18.44 5.96
CA ILE A 23 -4.39 -18.75 4.92
C ILE A 23 -2.97 -18.78 5.51
N TYR A 24 -2.60 -17.78 6.30
CA TYR A 24 -1.28 -17.70 6.93
C TYR A 24 -0.97 -18.87 7.86
N ARG A 25 -1.98 -19.44 8.52
CA ARG A 25 -1.82 -20.55 9.47
C ARG A 25 -1.87 -21.93 8.84
N HIS A 26 -2.55 -22.06 7.69
CA HIS A 26 -2.94 -23.39 7.20
C HIS A 26 -2.66 -23.64 5.71
N GLU A 27 -2.38 -22.62 4.90
CA GLU A 27 -2.31 -22.77 3.44
C GLU A 27 -0.97 -22.26 2.87
N LEU A 28 0.06 -23.10 2.94
CA LEU A 28 1.45 -22.71 2.59
C LEU A 28 1.62 -22.03 1.22
N PRO A 29 1.05 -22.52 0.09
CA PRO A 29 1.24 -21.87 -1.20
C PRO A 29 0.57 -20.48 -1.28
N LEU A 30 -0.59 -20.31 -0.64
CA LEU A 30 -1.28 -19.02 -0.62
C LEU A 30 -0.63 -18.04 0.35
N TYR A 31 -0.08 -18.52 1.46
CA TYR A 31 0.77 -17.75 2.35
C TYR A 31 1.95 -17.14 1.59
N GLN A 32 2.68 -17.93 0.78
CA GLN A 32 3.81 -17.43 0.00
C GLN A 32 3.40 -16.34 -1.00
N LEU A 33 2.25 -16.50 -1.66
CA LEU A 33 1.68 -15.46 -2.51
C LEU A 33 1.39 -14.18 -1.72
N CYS A 34 0.81 -14.29 -0.52
CA CYS A 34 0.53 -13.14 0.33
C CYS A 34 1.82 -12.40 0.73
N GLU A 35 2.89 -13.12 1.07
CA GLU A 35 4.19 -12.49 1.36
C GLU A 35 4.76 -11.78 0.14
N PHE A 36 4.71 -12.36 -1.05
CA PHE A 36 5.15 -11.67 -2.27
C PHE A 36 4.38 -10.38 -2.56
N LEU A 37 3.09 -10.32 -2.19
CA LEU A 37 2.30 -9.10 -2.32
C LEU A 37 2.71 -8.04 -1.28
N VAL A 38 3.11 -8.45 -0.08
CA VAL A 38 3.69 -7.55 0.93
C VAL A 38 5.03 -7.00 0.44
N ASP A 39 5.93 -7.85 -0.05
CA ASP A 39 7.22 -7.43 -0.62
C ASP A 39 7.04 -6.40 -1.76
N LEU A 40 6.05 -6.61 -2.62
CA LEU A 40 5.71 -5.68 -3.70
C LEU A 40 5.27 -4.31 -3.16
N ASP A 41 4.44 -4.29 -2.12
CA ASP A 41 3.92 -3.05 -1.52
C ASP A 41 5.04 -2.30 -0.78
N GLU A 42 5.93 -2.99 -0.08
CA GLU A 42 7.14 -2.41 0.51
C GLU A 42 8.04 -1.77 -0.55
N GLY A 43 8.31 -2.50 -1.65
CA GLY A 43 9.10 -1.97 -2.77
C GLY A 43 8.48 -0.72 -3.39
N LEU A 44 7.15 -0.68 -3.50
CA LEU A 44 6.44 0.51 -3.98
C LEU A 44 6.55 1.69 -3.00
N GLN A 45 6.41 1.46 -1.70
CA GLN A 45 6.58 2.50 -0.68
C GLN A 45 8.00 3.06 -0.68
N GLU A 46 9.00 2.19 -0.80
CA GLU A 46 10.40 2.60 -0.90
C GLU A 46 10.66 3.46 -2.16
N TRP A 47 10.05 3.08 -3.29
CA TRP A 47 10.08 3.90 -4.50
C TRP A 47 9.41 5.26 -4.30
N ARG A 48 8.21 5.33 -3.70
CA ARG A 48 7.51 6.60 -3.41
C ARG A 48 8.35 7.50 -2.52
N TYR A 49 8.99 6.94 -1.50
CA TYR A 49 9.86 7.69 -0.60
C TYR A 49 11.09 8.24 -1.34
N ARG A 50 11.80 7.41 -2.11
CA ARG A 50 12.95 7.88 -2.90
C ARG A 50 12.55 8.93 -3.93
N HIS A 51 11.39 8.80 -4.53
CA HIS A 51 10.83 9.80 -5.45
C HIS A 51 10.55 11.14 -4.73
N LEU A 52 9.92 11.11 -3.56
CA LEU A 52 9.73 12.30 -2.71
C LEU A 52 11.08 12.97 -2.41
N LYS A 53 12.07 12.22 -1.92
CA LYS A 53 13.38 12.79 -1.58
C LYS A 53 14.08 13.38 -2.80
N MET A 54 13.94 12.77 -3.98
CA MET A 54 14.45 13.30 -5.24
C MET A 54 13.81 14.66 -5.59
N VAL A 55 12.49 14.79 -5.43
CA VAL A 55 11.78 16.05 -5.65
C VAL A 55 12.23 17.12 -4.65
N GLU A 56 12.26 16.81 -3.34
CA GLU A 56 12.67 17.74 -2.30
C GLU A 56 14.09 18.28 -2.50
N ARG A 57 15.05 17.42 -2.85
CA ARG A 57 16.44 17.87 -3.08
C ARG A 57 16.63 18.70 -4.36
N THR A 58 15.68 18.62 -5.29
CA THR A 58 15.78 19.29 -6.61
C THR A 58 15.04 20.62 -6.61
N ILE A 59 13.81 20.66 -6.08
CA ILE A 59 12.94 21.85 -6.13
C ILE A 59 12.47 22.32 -4.75
N GLY A 60 12.86 21.65 -3.66
CA GLY A 60 12.39 21.97 -2.32
C GLY A 60 10.88 21.77 -2.20
N ILE A 61 10.21 22.80 -1.70
CA ILE A 61 8.76 22.83 -1.47
C ILE A 61 7.96 23.54 -2.58
N LYS A 62 8.59 23.77 -3.75
CA LYS A 62 7.90 24.44 -4.86
C LYS A 62 6.72 23.58 -5.37
N PRO A 63 5.61 24.21 -5.80
CA PRO A 63 4.53 23.51 -6.48
C PRO A 63 5.03 22.71 -7.69
N GLY A 64 4.40 21.57 -7.94
CA GLY A 64 4.69 20.76 -9.12
C GLY A 64 4.20 21.44 -10.38
N THR A 65 4.90 21.21 -11.50
CA THR A 65 4.49 21.73 -12.82
C THR A 65 3.13 21.21 -13.29
N GLY A 66 2.68 20.07 -12.75
CA GLY A 66 1.33 19.53 -12.96
C GLY A 66 0.23 20.14 -12.07
N GLY A 67 0.52 21.22 -11.33
CA GLY A 67 -0.45 21.90 -10.47
C GLY A 67 -0.64 21.30 -9.08
N SER A 68 0.15 20.28 -8.70
CA SER A 68 0.16 19.73 -7.34
C SER A 68 0.94 20.62 -6.36
N SER A 69 0.78 20.37 -5.07
CA SER A 69 1.60 20.97 -4.01
C SER A 69 3.05 20.44 -3.97
N GLY A 70 3.49 19.70 -5.00
CA GLY A 70 4.86 19.20 -5.13
C GLY A 70 5.16 18.11 -4.09
N ALA A 71 6.22 18.33 -3.31
CA ALA A 71 6.67 17.38 -2.29
C ALA A 71 5.57 17.03 -1.27
N ALA A 72 4.72 17.99 -0.88
CA ALA A 72 3.64 17.75 0.08
C ALA A 72 2.59 16.74 -0.43
N TYR A 73 2.22 16.81 -1.72
CA TYR A 73 1.33 15.83 -2.33
C TYR A 73 1.98 14.43 -2.37
N LEU A 74 3.26 14.35 -2.73
CA LEU A 74 3.96 13.06 -2.76
C LEU A 74 4.05 12.44 -1.36
N GLN A 75 4.30 13.25 -0.34
CA GLN A 75 4.32 12.82 1.06
C GLN A 75 2.97 12.21 1.48
N SER A 76 1.84 12.79 1.07
CA SER A 76 0.53 12.23 1.42
C SER A 76 0.26 10.85 0.81
N THR A 77 1.03 10.43 -0.21
CA THR A 77 0.89 9.10 -0.81
C THR A 77 1.64 7.99 -0.06
N LEU A 78 2.51 8.34 0.91
CA LEU A 78 3.33 7.36 1.62
C LEU A 78 2.54 6.51 2.61
N THR A 79 1.39 6.99 3.08
CA THR A 79 0.59 6.32 4.12
C THR A 79 -0.51 5.43 3.56
N ASN A 80 -0.51 5.15 2.25
CA ASN A 80 -1.55 4.37 1.60
C ASN A 80 -0.99 3.07 0.98
N PRO A 81 -0.97 1.96 1.73
CA PRO A 81 -0.55 0.66 1.22
C PRO A 81 -1.55 0.13 0.17
N LEU A 82 -1.05 -0.64 -0.81
CA LEU A 82 -1.91 -1.26 -1.82
C LEU A 82 -2.75 -2.41 -1.26
N PHE A 83 -2.22 -3.13 -0.27
CA PHE A 83 -2.87 -4.30 0.32
C PHE A 83 -3.08 -4.10 1.82
N PRO A 84 -3.96 -3.18 2.24
CA PRO A 84 -4.07 -2.78 3.65
C PRO A 84 -4.45 -3.93 4.59
N ASP A 85 -5.23 -4.92 4.12
CA ASP A 85 -5.57 -6.07 4.96
C ASP A 85 -4.38 -6.99 5.26
N LEU A 86 -3.41 -7.12 4.33
CA LEU A 86 -2.19 -7.90 4.57
C LEU A 86 -1.32 -7.27 5.66
N TRP A 87 -1.34 -5.94 5.76
CA TRP A 87 -0.70 -5.20 6.86
C TRP A 87 -1.50 -5.32 8.16
N ALA A 88 -2.83 -5.21 8.10
CA ALA A 88 -3.71 -5.25 9.27
C ALA A 88 -3.64 -6.59 10.03
N ILE A 89 -3.54 -7.71 9.32
CA ILE A 89 -3.47 -9.04 9.95
C ILE A 89 -2.19 -9.25 10.75
N ARG A 90 -1.11 -8.47 10.54
CA ARG A 90 0.17 -8.67 11.25
C ARG A 90 0.03 -8.58 12.77
N ALA A 91 -0.93 -7.79 13.27
CA ALA A 91 -1.24 -7.70 14.69
C ALA A 91 -2.05 -8.91 15.23
N GLN A 92 -2.50 -9.81 14.36
CA GLN A 92 -3.42 -10.92 14.66
C GLN A 92 -2.81 -12.31 14.41
N LEU A 93 -1.64 -12.38 13.77
CA LEU A 93 -0.94 -13.62 13.43
C LEU A 93 -0.44 -14.36 14.68
#